data_AF-A0A813FBF4-F1
#
_entry.id   AF-A0A813FBF4-F1
#
_cell.length_a   1.000
_cell.length_b   1.000
_cell.length_c   1.000
_cell.angle_alpha   90.00
_cell.angle_beta   90.00
_cell.angle_gamma   90.00
#
_symmetry.space_group_name_H-M   'P 1'
#
loop_
_entity.id
_entity.type
_entity.pdbx_description
1 polymer ?
#
loop_
_entity_poly.entity_id
_entity_poly.type
_entity_poly.pdbx_seq_one_letter_code
_entity_poly.pdbx_strand_id
1 'polypeptide(L)'
;MSPAWFAHEDVPLAEMWADDTYWLIQYLDGLLPTPFVGRFRFKGHEGADSWVVLESAVSSLAPPSIPRALDGCTPLPGAAMIVSTVSFRKAPGGSARPLESFIRFHLLKGFARVLIFVDSAEDVAVLDVVRRFPRSRVLFRVRGPELLAEQKSRCPSFSALAPFMDSEVSARQLLDAEYAMDAAPALGCFWLVCLDSDEFFFTSEASVVPHFEALAAEGVSQMTYLNHEGVPELVETPDYFATTTLFKRHHFAVPLSSQARGCLRFWMDRSKRSQYLLFFDNGKSACRTGCAAKPKSQHLWQLPSGHRSCTGLADPRSLDVEGYRSCSDPCILHFPICGLAWLQGKYQTLGSFPDAWLGKVPLFESFHKDAREAHAAGDEALKALFFREVMLDDPIEVERQLASGTCIRILEHTQLLNATPLTPREATATGCPERPRQISDATAGPMDEGPQGIERGWIMSKAMGFL
;
A
#
# COMPACT_ATOMS: atom_id res chain seq x y z
N MET A 1 35.50 1.72 10.66
CA MET A 1 34.52 2.82 10.65
C MET A 1 33.14 2.23 10.43
N SER A 2 32.10 2.83 11.02
CA SER A 2 30.71 2.53 10.66
C SER A 2 30.39 3.14 9.29
N PRO A 3 29.63 2.46 8.42
CA PRO A 3 29.17 3.05 7.16
C PRO A 3 28.41 4.37 7.41
N ALA A 4 28.71 5.39 6.62
CA ALA A 4 27.95 6.64 6.60
C ALA A 4 27.08 6.68 5.34
N TRP A 5 25.80 7.05 5.49
CA TRP A 5 24.85 7.14 4.39
C TRP A 5 24.60 8.62 4.07
N PHE A 6 24.81 9.00 2.82
CA PHE A 6 24.61 10.36 2.32
C PHE A 6 23.42 10.38 1.35
N ALA A 7 22.57 11.41 1.43
CA ALA A 7 21.60 11.68 0.36
C ALA A 7 22.34 12.20 -0.88
N HIS A 8 21.69 12.13 -2.06
CA HIS A 8 22.26 12.56 -3.34
C HIS A 8 22.93 13.94 -3.28
N GLU A 9 22.31 14.93 -2.61
CA GLU A 9 22.85 16.28 -2.48
C GLU A 9 23.82 16.49 -1.31
N ASP A 10 23.87 15.53 -0.38
CA ASP A 10 24.67 15.62 0.85
C ASP A 10 26.00 14.86 0.72
N VAL A 11 26.29 14.31 -0.47
CA VAL A 11 27.57 13.65 -0.72
C VAL A 11 28.70 14.71 -0.64
N PRO A 12 29.71 14.53 0.21
CA PRO A 12 30.78 15.52 0.39
C PRO A 12 31.76 15.44 -0.79
N LEU A 13 31.33 15.89 -1.97
CA LEU A 13 32.09 15.80 -3.22
C LEU A 13 33.48 16.47 -3.10
N ALA A 14 33.61 17.50 -2.27
CA ALA A 14 34.89 18.17 -2.00
C ALA A 14 35.92 17.26 -1.29
N GLU A 15 35.43 16.32 -0.47
CA GLU A 15 36.22 15.35 0.28
C GLU A 15 36.50 14.09 -0.53
N MET A 16 35.86 13.90 -1.68
CA MET A 16 36.08 12.77 -2.57
C MET A 16 37.27 12.99 -3.51
N TRP A 17 37.83 11.89 -4.00
CA TRP A 17 38.85 11.93 -5.06
C TRP A 17 38.24 12.37 -6.39
N ALA A 18 39.03 13.09 -7.21
CA ALA A 18 38.55 13.66 -8.47
C ALA A 18 37.98 12.60 -9.43
N ASP A 19 38.63 11.44 -9.53
CA ASP A 19 38.18 10.35 -10.40
C ASP A 19 36.86 9.72 -9.92
N ASP A 20 36.59 9.75 -8.61
CA ASP A 20 35.36 9.23 -8.03
C ASP A 20 34.17 10.16 -8.26
N THR A 21 34.41 11.48 -8.31
CA THR A 21 33.35 12.45 -8.64
C THR A 21 32.83 12.28 -10.08
N TYR A 22 33.67 11.84 -11.01
CA TYR A 22 33.32 11.76 -12.43
C TYR A 22 32.23 10.72 -12.73
N TRP A 23 32.38 9.49 -12.21
CA TRP A 23 31.40 8.44 -12.42
C TRP A 23 30.22 8.57 -11.46
N LEU A 24 30.44 9.11 -10.25
CA LEU A 24 29.37 9.33 -9.29
C LEU A 24 28.32 10.30 -9.85
N ILE A 25 28.74 11.44 -10.43
CA ILE A 25 27.81 12.39 -11.07
C ILE A 25 27.03 11.68 -12.19
N GLN A 26 27.69 10.87 -13.01
CA GLN A 26 27.01 10.10 -14.05
C GLN A 26 26.01 9.08 -13.50
N TYR A 27 26.30 8.42 -12.38
CA TYR A 27 25.32 7.58 -11.70
C TYR A 27 24.14 8.40 -11.19
N LEU A 28 24.43 9.47 -10.47
CA LEU A 28 23.46 10.36 -9.83
C LEU A 28 22.52 11.00 -10.87
N ASP A 29 23.01 11.23 -12.09
CA ASP A 29 22.25 11.72 -13.25
C ASP A 29 21.61 10.61 -14.09
N GLY A 30 21.75 9.33 -13.70
CA GLY A 30 21.18 8.18 -14.39
C GLY A 30 21.83 7.85 -15.73
N LEU A 31 23.05 8.34 -15.97
CA LEU A 31 23.84 8.13 -17.18
C LEU A 31 24.64 6.82 -17.15
N LEU A 32 24.83 6.20 -15.98
CA LEU A 32 25.53 4.92 -15.88
C LEU A 32 24.59 3.72 -16.08
N PRO A 33 25.00 2.72 -16.86
CA PRO A 33 24.28 1.46 -16.96
C PRO A 33 24.28 0.75 -15.61
N THR A 34 23.12 0.19 -15.25
CA THR A 34 22.88 -0.50 -13.99
C THR A 34 22.65 -2.00 -14.25
N PRO A 35 23.05 -2.90 -13.32
CA PRO A 35 23.69 -2.61 -12.05
C PRO A 35 25.14 -2.15 -12.23
N PHE A 36 25.60 -1.24 -11.39
CA PHE A 36 27.02 -0.91 -11.26
C PHE A 36 27.44 -1.04 -9.80
N VAL A 37 28.73 -1.29 -9.58
CA VAL A 37 29.35 -1.30 -8.26
C VAL A 37 30.25 -0.08 -8.17
N GLY A 38 29.85 0.91 -7.37
CA GLY A 38 30.66 2.07 -7.06
C GLY A 38 31.59 1.80 -5.87
N ARG A 39 32.87 2.15 -5.97
CA ARG A 39 33.81 2.13 -4.84
C ARG A 39 34.21 3.56 -4.52
N PHE A 40 33.88 4.05 -3.33
CA PHE A 40 34.14 5.42 -2.92
C PHE A 40 35.47 5.53 -2.17
N ARG A 41 36.30 6.53 -2.50
CA ARG A 41 37.47 6.91 -1.71
C ARG A 41 37.38 8.37 -1.27
N PHE A 42 37.70 8.59 0.00
CA PHE A 42 37.77 9.92 0.60
C PHE A 42 39.22 10.37 0.70
N LYS A 43 39.48 11.66 0.53
CA LYS A 43 40.80 12.29 0.72
C LYS A 43 41.25 12.07 2.17
N GLY A 44 42.49 11.64 2.36
CA GLY A 44 43.07 11.37 3.69
C GLY A 44 42.87 9.95 4.22
N HIS A 45 42.24 9.04 3.45
CA HIS A 45 42.11 7.63 3.78
C HIS A 45 42.89 6.75 2.79
N GLU A 46 44.20 6.62 3.03
CA GLU A 46 45.14 5.87 2.19
C GLU A 46 45.55 4.56 2.91
N GLY A 47 45.11 3.38 2.43
CA GLY A 47 45.48 2.09 3.02
C GLY A 47 44.55 0.93 2.64
N ALA A 48 44.82 -0.30 3.10
CA ALA A 48 43.95 -1.46 2.87
C ALA A 48 42.54 -1.31 3.47
N ASP A 49 42.36 -0.34 4.37
CA ASP A 49 41.07 0.04 4.96
C ASP A 49 40.35 1.14 4.14
N SER A 50 40.95 1.66 3.06
CA SER A 50 40.26 2.60 2.15
C SER A 50 39.19 1.91 1.29
N TRP A 51 39.11 0.57 1.39
CA TRP A 51 38.12 -0.28 0.73
C TRP A 51 36.89 -0.52 1.62
N VAL A 52 36.48 0.44 2.46
CA VAL A 52 35.14 0.42 3.06
C VAL A 52 34.13 0.72 1.96
N VAL A 53 33.90 -0.29 1.12
CA VAL A 53 33.01 -0.25 -0.03
C VAL A 53 31.60 -0.55 0.48
N LEU A 54 30.73 0.45 0.42
CA LEU A 54 29.30 0.21 0.24
C LEU A 54 29.14 -0.45 -1.14
N GLU A 55 29.19 -1.78 -1.20
CA GLU A 55 28.78 -2.53 -2.40
C GLU A 55 27.26 -2.39 -2.50
N SER A 56 26.80 -1.26 -3.03
CA SER A 56 25.41 -1.08 -3.40
C SER A 56 25.30 -1.42 -4.87
N ALA A 57 24.80 -2.62 -5.17
CA ALA A 57 24.23 -2.88 -6.49
C ALA A 57 23.00 -1.99 -6.63
N VAL A 58 23.13 -0.87 -7.33
CA VAL A 58 21.97 -0.04 -7.65
C VAL A 58 21.30 -0.63 -8.87
N SER A 59 20.21 -1.36 -8.66
CA SER A 59 19.36 -1.81 -9.76
C SER A 59 18.72 -0.61 -10.46
N SER A 60 18.62 -0.69 -11.79
CA SER A 60 17.96 0.32 -12.61
C SER A 60 16.55 0.61 -12.12
N LEU A 61 16.18 1.90 -11.98
CA LEU A 61 14.78 2.33 -11.91
C LEU A 61 14.17 2.53 -13.32
N ALA A 62 14.75 1.89 -14.35
CA ALA A 62 14.23 1.87 -15.71
C ALA A 62 13.05 0.87 -15.84
N PRO A 63 12.07 1.11 -16.74
CA PRO A 63 12.15 2.01 -17.89
C PRO A 63 11.91 3.50 -17.55
N PRO A 64 12.28 4.40 -18.48
CA PRO A 64 12.43 5.82 -18.22
C PRO A 64 11.13 6.42 -17.72
N SER A 65 11.27 7.27 -16.71
CA SER A 65 10.60 8.56 -16.59
C SER A 65 9.51 8.81 -17.64
N ILE A 66 8.29 9.05 -17.16
CA ILE A 66 7.38 10.01 -17.78
C ILE A 66 8.25 11.14 -18.38
N PRO A 67 8.11 11.46 -19.68
CA PRO A 67 8.85 12.55 -20.29
C PRO A 67 8.71 13.78 -19.38
N ARG A 68 9.82 14.35 -18.90
CA ARG A 68 9.71 15.69 -18.31
C ARG A 68 9.18 16.59 -19.43
N ALA A 69 8.08 17.30 -19.18
CA ALA A 69 7.68 18.39 -20.06
C ALA A 69 8.91 19.31 -20.20
N LEU A 70 9.41 19.48 -21.43
CA LEU A 70 10.64 20.22 -21.74
C LEU A 70 10.58 21.69 -21.28
N ASP A 71 9.38 22.16 -20.99
CA ASP A 71 8.97 23.51 -20.62
C ASP A 71 8.53 23.64 -19.14
N GLY A 72 8.60 22.56 -18.34
CA GLY A 72 8.48 22.59 -16.87
C GLY A 72 7.12 23.00 -16.29
N CYS A 73 6.17 23.46 -17.11
CA CYS A 73 4.91 24.07 -16.64
C CYS A 73 3.63 23.32 -17.03
N THR A 74 3.69 22.34 -17.93
CA THR A 74 2.49 21.60 -18.37
C THR A 74 2.49 20.19 -17.76
N PRO A 75 1.59 19.88 -16.82
CA PRO A 75 1.45 18.51 -16.31
C PRO A 75 1.06 17.58 -17.46
N LEU A 76 1.79 16.48 -17.63
CA LEU A 76 1.40 15.48 -18.61
C LEU A 76 0.14 14.76 -18.15
N PRO A 77 -0.87 14.55 -19.01
CA PRO A 77 -2.15 13.96 -18.60
C PRO A 77 -2.04 12.58 -17.92
N GLY A 78 -1.00 11.81 -18.24
CA GLY A 78 -0.72 10.51 -17.62
C GLY A 78 0.19 10.54 -16.39
N ALA A 79 0.72 11.71 -16.00
CA ALA A 79 1.64 11.80 -14.87
C ALA A 79 0.90 11.67 -13.54
N ALA A 80 1.15 10.57 -12.82
CA ALA A 80 0.55 10.30 -11.52
C ALA A 80 1.56 10.37 -10.38
N MET A 81 1.11 10.87 -9.23
CA MET A 81 1.83 10.84 -7.95
C MET A 81 1.11 9.92 -6.97
N ILE A 82 1.89 9.20 -6.17
CA ILE A 82 1.37 8.49 -4.99
C ILE A 82 1.62 9.34 -3.77
N VAL A 83 0.66 9.34 -2.85
CA VAL A 83 0.83 9.83 -1.49
C VAL A 83 0.56 8.70 -0.50
N SER A 84 1.43 8.58 0.51
CA SER A 84 1.26 7.59 1.58
C SER A 84 1.76 8.13 2.92
N THR A 85 1.00 7.87 3.98
CA THR A 85 1.40 8.12 5.37
C THR A 85 1.90 6.82 5.97
N VAL A 86 3.13 6.82 6.50
CA VAL A 86 3.84 5.59 6.84
C VAL A 86 4.42 5.60 8.25
N SER A 87 4.42 4.43 8.87
CA SER A 87 5.07 4.14 10.15
C SER A 87 5.44 2.66 10.20
N PHE A 88 6.73 2.37 10.41
CA PHE A 88 7.31 1.03 10.58
C PHE A 88 8.00 0.87 11.95
N ARG A 89 7.78 1.78 12.91
CA ARG A 89 8.39 1.66 14.26
C ARG A 89 8.14 0.33 14.97
N LYS A 90 7.01 -0.32 14.69
CA LYS A 90 6.63 -1.64 15.24
C LYS A 90 6.67 -2.74 14.19
N ALA A 91 7.34 -2.50 13.07
CA ALA A 91 7.54 -3.52 12.05
C ALA A 91 8.43 -4.66 12.59
N PRO A 92 8.21 -5.90 12.15
CA PRO A 92 9.04 -7.03 12.49
C PRO A 92 10.52 -6.76 12.22
N GLY A 93 11.36 -7.01 13.23
CA GLY A 93 12.80 -6.79 13.14
C GLY A 93 13.24 -5.34 12.90
N GLY A 94 12.36 -4.35 13.10
CA GLY A 94 12.66 -2.94 12.81
C GLY A 94 12.90 -2.65 11.33
N SER A 95 12.37 -3.49 10.43
CA SER A 95 12.61 -3.41 8.99
C SER A 95 11.52 -2.61 8.28
N ALA A 96 11.92 -1.63 7.47
CA ALA A 96 11.05 -0.92 6.53
C ALA A 96 11.18 -1.48 5.09
N ARG A 97 11.60 -2.74 4.93
CA ARG A 97 11.78 -3.37 3.61
C ARG A 97 10.52 -3.33 2.72
N PRO A 98 9.29 -3.53 3.24
CA PRO A 98 8.10 -3.35 2.40
C PRO A 98 7.96 -1.93 1.84
N LEU A 99 8.37 -0.89 2.57
CA LEU A 99 8.35 0.48 2.06
C LEU A 99 9.32 0.65 0.87
N GLU A 100 10.49 0.02 0.92
CA GLU A 100 11.42 0.02 -0.21
C GLU A 100 10.79 -0.64 -1.44
N SER A 101 10.14 -1.78 -1.26
CA SER A 101 9.40 -2.49 -2.32
C SER A 101 8.23 -1.65 -2.85
N PHE A 102 7.49 -0.96 -1.99
CA PHE A 102 6.44 -0.01 -2.35
C PHE A 102 6.95 1.10 -3.25
N ILE A 103 8.03 1.77 -2.86
CA ILE A 103 8.57 2.86 -3.65
C ILE A 103 9.08 2.33 -5.01
N ARG A 104 9.87 1.25 -4.99
CA ARG A 104 10.43 0.65 -6.21
C ARG A 104 9.36 0.22 -7.20
N PHE A 105 8.38 -0.56 -6.74
CA PHE A 105 7.30 -1.08 -7.58
C PHE A 105 6.58 0.05 -8.32
N HIS A 106 6.16 1.09 -7.60
CA HIS A 106 5.40 2.17 -8.20
C HIS A 106 6.24 3.04 -9.15
N LEU A 107 7.51 3.29 -8.84
CA LEU A 107 8.40 3.99 -9.78
C LEU A 107 8.61 3.19 -11.06
N LEU A 108 8.75 1.86 -10.97
CA LEU A 108 8.87 0.95 -12.11
C LEU A 108 7.57 0.83 -12.93
N LYS A 109 6.41 0.94 -12.27
CA LYS A 109 5.09 1.02 -12.93
C LYS A 109 4.78 2.39 -13.53
N GLY A 110 5.74 3.33 -13.53
CA GLY A 110 5.64 4.59 -14.24
C GLY A 110 4.99 5.73 -13.46
N PHE A 111 4.83 5.62 -12.14
CA PHE A 111 4.48 6.79 -11.34
C PHE A 111 5.60 7.84 -11.39
N ALA A 112 5.20 9.10 -11.56
CA ALA A 112 6.12 10.24 -11.71
C ALA A 112 6.86 10.49 -10.41
N ARG A 113 6.11 10.45 -9.31
CA ARG A 113 6.53 10.84 -7.97
C ARG A 113 5.86 9.94 -6.92
N VAL A 114 6.56 9.75 -5.81
CA VAL A 114 6.01 9.20 -4.58
C VAL A 114 6.27 10.20 -3.46
N LEU A 115 5.24 10.64 -2.75
CA LEU A 115 5.34 11.53 -1.60
C LEU A 115 5.01 10.74 -0.33
N ILE A 116 5.99 10.61 0.55
CA ILE A 116 5.89 9.84 1.79
C ILE A 116 5.79 10.80 2.99
N PHE A 117 4.74 10.65 3.79
CA PHE A 117 4.60 11.32 5.08
C PHE A 117 5.05 10.36 6.18
N VAL A 118 6.15 10.67 6.84
CA VAL A 118 6.73 9.86 7.92
C VAL A 118 6.11 10.31 9.24
N ASP A 119 5.38 9.42 9.91
CA ASP A 119 4.60 9.78 11.11
C ASP A 119 5.48 10.15 12.32
N SER A 120 6.74 9.73 12.36
CA SER A 120 7.67 10.05 13.45
C SER A 120 9.11 10.19 12.96
N ALA A 121 9.81 11.22 13.45
CA ALA A 121 11.24 11.39 13.24
C ALA A 121 12.09 10.27 13.87
N GLU A 122 11.52 9.50 14.80
CA GLU A 122 12.17 8.33 15.43
C GLU A 122 12.11 7.08 14.55
N ASP A 123 11.36 7.11 13.44
CA ASP A 123 11.27 5.99 12.51
C ASP A 123 12.48 5.95 11.56
N VAL A 124 13.63 5.64 12.15
CA VAL A 124 14.92 5.62 11.44
C VAL A 124 14.93 4.68 10.26
N ALA A 125 14.20 3.55 10.33
CA ALA A 125 14.10 2.59 9.25
C ALA A 125 13.40 3.17 8.02
N VAL A 126 12.29 3.89 8.22
CA VAL A 126 11.61 4.62 7.14
C VAL A 126 12.51 5.71 6.56
N LEU A 127 13.13 6.51 7.43
CA LEU A 127 14.00 7.61 7.00
C LEU A 127 15.19 7.11 6.17
N ASP A 128 15.79 6.00 6.58
CA ASP A 128 16.87 5.34 5.85
C ASP A 128 16.43 4.85 4.47
N VAL A 129 15.20 4.34 4.33
CA VAL A 129 14.66 3.91 3.04
C VAL A 129 14.41 5.10 2.11
N VAL A 130 13.66 6.11 2.55
CA VAL A 130 13.26 7.23 1.67
C VAL A 130 14.47 8.05 1.19
N ARG A 131 15.52 8.17 2.01
CA ARG A 131 16.76 8.91 1.66
C ARG A 131 17.61 8.23 0.58
N ARG A 132 17.42 6.92 0.33
CA ARG A 132 18.13 6.19 -0.72
C ARG A 132 17.61 6.51 -2.12
N PHE A 133 16.42 7.09 -2.24
CA PHE A 133 15.82 7.42 -3.51
C PHE A 133 16.10 8.89 -3.91
N PRO A 134 16.22 9.20 -5.21
CA PRO A 134 16.40 10.57 -5.65
C PRO A 134 15.22 11.45 -5.24
N ARG A 135 15.47 12.64 -4.66
CA ARG A 135 14.42 13.61 -4.30
C ARG A 135 13.58 14.08 -5.48
N SER A 136 14.13 13.96 -6.69
CA SER A 136 13.42 14.22 -7.94
C SER A 136 12.35 13.17 -8.26
N ARG A 137 12.29 12.04 -7.56
CA ARG A 137 11.27 10.98 -7.73
C ARG A 137 10.54 10.66 -6.43
N VAL A 138 11.23 10.74 -5.29
CA VAL A 138 10.66 10.43 -3.98
C VAL A 138 10.81 11.64 -3.07
N LEU A 139 9.69 12.24 -2.72
CA LEU A 139 9.63 13.31 -1.74
C LEU A 139 9.23 12.72 -0.40
N PHE A 140 9.68 13.33 0.69
CA PHE A 140 9.14 13.00 2.00
C PHE A 140 8.95 14.24 2.88
N ARG A 141 8.06 14.10 3.86
CA ARG A 141 7.83 15.06 4.94
C ARG A 141 7.79 14.28 6.24
N VAL A 142 8.47 14.79 7.26
CA VAL A 142 8.43 14.20 8.61
C VAL A 142 7.41 14.98 9.42
N ARG A 143 6.53 14.29 10.13
CA ARG A 143 5.54 14.94 10.98
C ARG A 143 6.23 15.72 12.09
N GLY A 144 5.85 16.99 12.20
CA GLY A 144 6.46 17.94 13.14
C GLY A 144 5.92 19.36 12.91
N PRO A 145 6.45 20.35 13.65
CA PRO A 145 5.95 21.72 13.62
C PRO A 145 5.92 22.37 12.23
N GLU A 146 6.92 22.08 11.38
CA GLU A 146 7.01 22.62 10.03
C GLU A 146 5.87 22.11 9.15
N LEU A 147 5.69 20.78 9.07
CA LEU A 147 4.59 20.18 8.31
C LEU A 147 3.23 20.66 8.83
N LEU A 148 3.06 20.77 10.15
CA LEU A 148 1.83 21.27 10.75
C LEU A 148 1.54 22.71 10.34
N ALA A 149 2.55 23.58 10.32
CA ALA A 149 2.38 24.96 9.88
C ALA A 149 1.99 25.05 8.40
N GLU A 150 2.58 24.21 7.54
CA GLU A 150 2.23 24.14 6.13
C GLU A 150 0.82 23.54 5.90
N GLN A 151 0.45 22.48 6.62
CA GLN A 151 -0.89 21.90 6.53
C GLN A 151 -1.94 22.90 7.01
N LYS A 152 -1.66 23.63 8.09
CA LYS A 152 -2.55 24.69 8.59
C LYS A 152 -2.77 25.81 7.57
N SER A 153 -1.77 26.15 6.78
CA SER A 153 -1.88 27.22 5.77
C SER A 153 -2.48 26.74 4.45
N ARG A 154 -2.28 25.47 4.08
CA ARG A 154 -2.64 24.94 2.75
C ARG A 154 -3.86 24.03 2.72
N CYS A 155 -4.23 23.41 3.84
CA CYS A 155 -5.30 22.40 3.88
C CYS A 155 -6.59 23.02 4.45
N PRO A 156 -7.62 23.29 3.63
CA PRO A 156 -8.92 23.73 4.09
C PRO A 156 -9.52 22.88 5.22
N SER A 157 -9.26 21.57 5.24
CA SER A 157 -9.82 20.65 6.24
C SER A 157 -9.06 20.65 7.57
N PHE A 158 -7.96 21.42 7.69
CA PHE A 158 -7.09 21.41 8.86
C PHE A 158 -7.82 21.71 10.16
N SER A 159 -8.65 22.76 10.21
CA SER A 159 -9.34 23.16 11.44
C SER A 159 -10.29 22.08 11.97
N ALA A 160 -10.91 21.30 11.08
CA ALA A 160 -11.81 20.21 11.43
C ALA A 160 -11.07 18.92 11.85
N LEU A 161 -9.93 18.63 11.23
CA LEU A 161 -9.19 17.38 11.43
C LEU A 161 -8.09 17.48 12.50
N ALA A 162 -7.55 18.67 12.75
CA ALA A 162 -6.47 18.91 13.71
C ALA A 162 -6.73 18.31 15.11
N PRO A 163 -7.94 18.41 15.70
CA PRO A 163 -8.22 17.84 17.02
C PRO A 163 -8.03 16.32 17.12
N PHE A 164 -8.03 15.61 15.99
CA PHE A 164 -7.95 14.15 15.92
C PHE A 164 -6.57 13.65 15.51
N MET A 165 -5.66 14.53 15.09
CA MET A 165 -4.39 14.14 14.47
C MET A 165 -3.51 13.27 15.36
N ASP A 166 -3.55 13.43 16.68
CA ASP A 166 -2.70 12.65 17.59
C ASP A 166 -3.23 11.23 17.80
N SER A 167 -4.55 11.05 17.76
CA SER A 167 -5.22 9.77 18.05
C SER A 167 -5.63 8.98 16.81
N GLU A 168 -5.80 9.65 15.66
CA GLU A 168 -6.48 9.08 14.50
C GLU A 168 -5.61 9.17 13.24
N VAL A 169 -5.10 8.00 12.79
CA VAL A 169 -4.34 7.87 11.53
C VAL A 169 -5.14 8.43 10.35
N SER A 170 -6.45 8.19 10.35
CA SER A 170 -7.38 8.69 9.34
C SER A 170 -7.31 10.20 9.15
N ALA A 171 -7.28 10.98 10.25
CA ALA A 171 -7.20 12.44 10.17
C ALA A 171 -5.88 12.91 9.56
N ARG A 172 -4.78 12.24 9.92
CA ARG A 172 -3.45 12.51 9.36
C ARG A 172 -3.39 12.23 7.86
N GLN A 173 -3.87 11.06 7.44
CA GLN A 173 -3.89 10.66 6.02
C GLN A 173 -4.70 11.61 5.14
N LEU A 174 -5.83 12.14 5.64
CA LEU A 174 -6.65 13.10 4.91
C LEU A 174 -5.91 14.44 4.72
N LEU A 175 -5.26 14.95 5.76
CA LEU A 175 -4.47 16.18 5.65
C LEU A 175 -3.23 16.00 4.78
N ASP A 176 -2.58 14.85 4.86
CA ASP A 176 -1.45 14.49 4.02
C ASP A 176 -1.89 14.40 2.54
N ALA A 177 -3.07 13.82 2.27
CA ALA A 177 -3.67 13.76 0.94
C ALA A 177 -4.08 15.14 0.41
N GLU A 178 -4.71 15.99 1.23
CA GLU A 178 -5.09 17.36 0.85
C GLU A 178 -3.86 18.22 0.53
N TYR A 179 -2.82 18.11 1.36
CA TYR A 179 -1.53 18.75 1.10
C TYR A 179 -0.92 18.27 -0.23
N ALA A 180 -0.93 16.96 -0.47
CA ALA A 180 -0.39 16.38 -1.70
C ALA A 180 -1.18 16.84 -2.93
N MET A 181 -2.51 16.96 -2.82
CA MET A 181 -3.39 17.45 -3.89
C MET A 181 -3.03 18.88 -4.29
N ASP A 182 -2.70 19.74 -3.33
CA ASP A 182 -2.24 21.11 -3.59
C ASP A 182 -0.82 21.15 -4.17
N ALA A 183 0.08 20.25 -3.75
CA ALA A 183 1.46 20.21 -4.23
C ALA A 183 1.63 19.58 -5.63
N ALA A 184 0.77 18.64 -6.01
CA ALA A 184 0.94 17.81 -7.20
C ALA A 184 1.06 18.60 -8.53
N PRO A 185 0.26 19.64 -8.80
CA PRO A 185 0.37 20.40 -10.05
C PRO A 185 1.73 21.07 -10.24
N ALA A 186 2.30 21.65 -9.17
CA ALA A 186 3.62 22.28 -9.20
C ALA A 186 4.76 21.26 -9.40
N LEU A 187 4.49 19.99 -9.12
CA LEU A 187 5.39 18.86 -9.36
C LEU A 187 5.17 18.21 -10.72
N GLY A 188 4.31 18.78 -11.57
CA GLY A 188 3.99 18.26 -12.90
C GLY A 188 3.15 16.98 -12.89
N CYS A 189 2.49 16.67 -11.77
CA CYS A 189 1.64 15.49 -11.64
C CYS A 189 0.18 15.91 -11.84
N PHE A 190 -0.53 15.22 -12.73
CA PHE A 190 -1.92 15.48 -13.09
C PHE A 190 -2.91 14.59 -12.35
N TRP A 191 -2.43 13.45 -11.82
CA TRP A 191 -3.21 12.52 -11.00
C TRP A 191 -2.54 12.32 -9.64
N LEU A 192 -3.37 12.14 -8.62
CA LEU A 192 -2.97 11.75 -7.27
C LEU A 192 -3.66 10.45 -6.88
N VAL A 193 -2.91 9.53 -6.27
CA VAL A 193 -3.43 8.28 -5.70
C VAL A 193 -2.99 8.20 -4.23
N CYS A 194 -3.95 8.10 -3.32
CA CYS A 194 -3.67 7.85 -1.90
C CYS A 194 -3.61 6.35 -1.65
N LEU A 195 -2.47 5.84 -1.23
CA LEU A 195 -2.27 4.43 -0.93
C LEU A 195 -1.72 4.26 0.48
N ASP A 196 -2.19 3.22 1.15
CA ASP A 196 -1.56 2.75 2.38
C ASP A 196 -0.22 2.07 2.03
N SER A 197 0.72 2.04 2.97
CA SER A 197 2.04 1.44 2.73
C SER A 197 1.99 -0.07 2.48
N ASP A 198 0.84 -0.71 2.73
CA ASP A 198 0.54 -2.10 2.44
C ASP A 198 -0.27 -2.28 1.14
N GLU A 199 -0.30 -1.29 0.23
CA GLU A 199 -1.08 -1.33 -1.01
C GLU A 199 -0.23 -1.10 -2.27
N PHE A 200 -0.48 -1.88 -3.32
CA PHE A 200 0.02 -1.61 -4.67
C PHE A 200 -1.11 -1.16 -5.60
N PHE A 201 -0.86 -0.11 -6.37
CA PHE A 201 -1.64 0.18 -7.58
C PHE A 201 -1.09 -0.69 -8.72
N PHE A 202 -1.76 -1.81 -8.95
CA PHE A 202 -1.34 -2.82 -9.91
C PHE A 202 -2.03 -2.64 -11.25
N THR A 203 -1.26 -2.89 -12.31
CA THR A 203 -1.80 -3.12 -13.65
C THR A 203 -0.98 -4.19 -14.36
N SER A 204 -1.59 -4.95 -15.26
CA SER A 204 -0.87 -5.90 -16.12
C SER A 204 0.02 -5.17 -17.13
N GLU A 205 -0.32 -3.92 -17.45
CA GLU A 205 0.46 -3.06 -18.33
C GLU A 205 1.82 -2.72 -17.71
N ALA A 206 2.78 -2.41 -18.58
CA ALA A 206 4.13 -1.99 -18.17
C ALA A 206 4.10 -0.64 -17.41
N SER A 207 3.11 0.21 -17.67
CA SER A 207 3.02 1.55 -17.10
C SER A 207 1.56 1.96 -16.82
N VAL A 208 1.36 2.77 -15.79
CA VAL A 208 0.06 3.40 -15.48
C VAL A 208 -0.26 4.61 -16.37
N VAL A 209 0.72 5.13 -17.10
CA VAL A 209 0.59 6.38 -17.87
C VAL A 209 -0.54 6.31 -18.91
N PRO A 210 -0.64 5.28 -19.78
CA PRO A 210 -1.69 5.22 -20.80
C PRO A 210 -3.11 5.19 -20.20
N HIS A 211 -3.26 4.50 -19.06
CA HIS A 211 -4.53 4.45 -18.34
C HIS A 211 -4.97 5.83 -17.85
N PHE A 212 -4.05 6.58 -17.22
CA PHE A 212 -4.34 7.93 -16.75
C PHE A 212 -4.57 8.93 -17.89
N GLU A 213 -3.89 8.78 -19.02
CA GLU A 213 -4.15 9.57 -20.24
C GLU A 213 -5.56 9.29 -20.79
N ALA A 214 -5.98 8.03 -20.84
CA ALA A 214 -7.31 7.65 -21.28
C ALA A 214 -8.41 8.23 -20.37
N LEU A 215 -8.24 8.12 -19.04
CA LEU A 215 -9.16 8.75 -18.08
C LEU A 215 -9.27 10.26 -18.30
N ALA A 216 -8.14 10.94 -18.51
CA ALA A 216 -8.10 12.38 -18.74
C ALA A 216 -8.80 12.76 -20.06
N ALA A 217 -8.56 12.01 -21.15
CA ALA A 217 -9.17 12.22 -22.45
C ALA A 217 -10.70 12.03 -22.42
N GLU A 218 -11.20 11.14 -21.56
CA GLU A 218 -12.63 10.90 -21.35
C GLU A 218 -13.28 11.90 -20.37
N GLY A 219 -12.53 12.88 -19.87
CA GLY A 219 -13.03 13.88 -18.92
C GLY A 219 -13.30 13.32 -17.52
N VAL A 220 -12.76 12.14 -17.18
CA VAL A 220 -12.87 11.57 -15.84
C VAL A 220 -11.96 12.35 -14.89
N SER A 221 -12.50 12.75 -13.74
CA SER A 221 -11.77 13.49 -12.69
C SER A 221 -11.49 12.62 -11.46
N GLN A 222 -12.20 11.51 -11.31
CA GLN A 222 -11.92 10.50 -10.29
C GLN A 222 -12.24 9.12 -10.84
N MET A 223 -11.40 8.13 -10.55
CA MET A 223 -11.68 6.72 -10.82
C MET A 223 -11.44 5.90 -9.56
N THR A 224 -12.42 5.11 -9.14
CA THR A 224 -12.30 4.15 -8.02
C THR A 224 -12.05 2.75 -8.54
N TYR A 225 -11.02 2.08 -8.01
CA TYR A 225 -10.55 0.77 -8.45
C TYR A 225 -10.93 -0.32 -7.46
N LEU A 226 -11.17 -1.52 -7.97
CA LEU A 226 -11.37 -2.72 -7.15
C LEU A 226 -10.10 -3.04 -6.35
N ASN A 227 -10.27 -3.60 -5.15
CA ASN A 227 -9.16 -4.13 -4.37
C ASN A 227 -9.18 -5.66 -4.28
N HIS A 228 -8.00 -6.27 -4.22
CA HIS A 228 -7.79 -7.69 -4.01
C HIS A 228 -6.95 -7.87 -2.73
N GLU A 229 -7.37 -8.78 -1.85
CA GLU A 229 -6.76 -8.94 -0.53
C GLU A 229 -5.75 -10.09 -0.55
N GLY A 230 -4.50 -9.79 -0.20
CA GLY A 230 -3.40 -10.75 -0.15
C GLY A 230 -3.65 -11.84 0.87
N VAL A 231 -3.36 -13.08 0.48
CA VAL A 231 -3.48 -14.27 1.31
C VAL A 231 -2.07 -14.80 1.55
N PRO A 232 -1.53 -14.69 2.78
CA PRO A 232 -0.22 -15.25 3.07
C PRO A 232 -0.29 -16.79 3.05
N GLU A 233 0.70 -17.39 2.40
CA GLU A 233 0.98 -18.83 2.41
C GLU A 233 2.18 -19.17 3.31
N LEU A 234 2.83 -18.14 3.86
CA LEU A 234 3.94 -18.23 4.80
C LEU A 234 3.54 -17.64 6.15
N VAL A 235 4.03 -18.23 7.23
CA VAL A 235 3.79 -17.73 8.59
C VAL A 235 4.46 -16.37 8.77
N GLU A 236 5.71 -16.25 8.32
CA GLU A 236 6.51 -15.04 8.43
C GLU A 236 7.06 -14.60 7.08
N THR A 237 7.23 -13.29 6.93
CA THR A 237 7.95 -12.71 5.79
C THR A 237 8.61 -11.41 6.21
N PRO A 238 9.85 -11.13 5.78
CA PRO A 238 10.47 -9.83 5.97
C PRO A 238 9.90 -8.77 5.02
N ASP A 239 9.24 -9.18 3.93
CA ASP A 239 8.71 -8.30 2.89
C ASP A 239 7.52 -8.96 2.20
N TYR A 240 6.31 -8.55 2.60
CA TYR A 240 5.08 -9.14 2.08
C TYR A 240 4.86 -8.86 0.58
N PHE A 241 5.43 -7.79 0.03
CA PHE A 241 5.35 -7.52 -1.41
C PHE A 241 6.22 -8.50 -2.21
N ALA A 242 7.31 -8.97 -1.63
CA ALA A 242 8.21 -9.93 -2.28
C ALA A 242 7.71 -11.38 -2.20
N THR A 243 6.81 -11.70 -1.26
CA THR A 243 6.43 -13.08 -0.95
C THR A 243 4.96 -13.42 -1.22
N THR A 244 4.04 -12.48 -1.01
CA THR A 244 2.61 -12.76 -1.19
C THR A 244 2.23 -12.65 -2.65
N THR A 245 1.73 -13.75 -3.22
CA THR A 245 1.30 -13.82 -4.63
C THR A 245 -0.14 -14.30 -4.79
N LEU A 246 -0.75 -14.86 -3.74
CA LEU A 246 -2.15 -15.23 -3.72
C LEU A 246 -3.00 -14.06 -3.26
N PHE A 247 -4.10 -13.78 -3.96
CA PHE A 247 -5.05 -12.74 -3.57
C PHE A 247 -6.49 -13.24 -3.68
N LYS A 248 -7.30 -12.97 -2.66
CA LYS A 248 -8.77 -13.02 -2.78
C LYS A 248 -9.20 -11.93 -3.75
N ARG A 249 -9.93 -12.30 -4.81
CA ARG A 249 -10.52 -11.31 -5.72
C ARG A 249 -11.54 -10.46 -4.98
N HIS A 250 -11.72 -9.23 -5.44
CA HIS A 250 -12.85 -8.40 -5.03
C HIS A 250 -14.15 -9.19 -5.26
N HIS A 251 -15.13 -9.11 -4.36
CA HIS A 251 -16.35 -9.90 -4.47
C HIS A 251 -17.14 -9.62 -5.76
N PHE A 252 -17.10 -8.37 -6.28
CA PHE A 252 -17.67 -8.02 -7.60
C PHE A 252 -16.94 -8.62 -8.81
N ALA A 253 -15.72 -9.13 -8.63
CA ALA A 253 -14.91 -9.77 -9.68
C ALA A 253 -14.89 -11.31 -9.57
N VAL A 254 -15.59 -11.88 -8.59
CA VAL A 254 -15.69 -13.34 -8.42
C VAL A 254 -16.74 -13.90 -9.38
N PRO A 255 -16.45 -14.97 -10.14
CA PRO A 255 -17.42 -15.59 -11.03
C PRO A 255 -18.67 -16.07 -10.29
N LEU A 256 -19.84 -15.98 -10.92
CA LEU A 256 -21.12 -16.45 -10.35
C LEU A 256 -21.33 -17.97 -10.50
N SER A 257 -20.29 -18.78 -10.30
CA SER A 257 -20.35 -20.24 -10.42
C SER A 257 -20.70 -20.92 -9.08
N SER A 258 -21.20 -22.16 -9.12
CA SER A 258 -21.42 -22.95 -7.90
C SER A 258 -20.13 -23.19 -7.13
N GLN A 259 -19.02 -23.45 -7.84
CA GLN A 259 -17.70 -23.65 -7.25
C GLN A 259 -17.20 -22.38 -6.53
N ALA A 260 -17.32 -21.21 -7.18
CA ALA A 260 -16.94 -19.93 -6.59
C ALA A 260 -17.79 -19.60 -5.35
N ARG A 261 -19.10 -19.87 -5.38
CA ARG A 261 -19.97 -19.71 -4.18
C ARG A 261 -19.52 -20.59 -3.02
N GLY A 262 -19.13 -21.84 -3.28
CA GLY A 262 -18.57 -22.73 -2.25
C GLY A 262 -17.26 -22.20 -1.68
N CYS A 263 -16.39 -21.64 -2.53
CA CYS A 263 -15.11 -21.06 -2.12
C CYS A 263 -15.27 -19.74 -1.36
N LEU A 264 -16.24 -18.90 -1.72
CA LEU A 264 -16.63 -17.72 -0.93
C LEU A 264 -17.10 -18.12 0.47
N ARG A 265 -17.96 -19.16 0.55
CA ARG A 265 -18.45 -19.67 1.83
C ARG A 265 -17.33 -20.19 2.71
N PHE A 266 -16.36 -20.91 2.14
CA PHE A 266 -15.16 -21.34 2.87
C PHE A 266 -14.46 -20.19 3.61
N TRP A 267 -14.28 -19.04 2.95
CA TRP A 267 -13.67 -17.87 3.59
C TRP A 267 -14.56 -17.23 4.65
N MET A 268 -15.85 -17.09 4.36
CA MET A 268 -16.81 -16.54 5.33
C MET A 268 -16.86 -17.41 6.60
N ASP A 269 -16.91 -18.74 6.46
CA ASP A 269 -16.98 -19.70 7.58
C ASP A 269 -15.71 -19.70 8.45
N ARG A 270 -14.56 -19.31 7.89
CA ARG A 270 -13.30 -19.15 8.65
C ARG A 270 -13.33 -17.95 9.58
N SER A 271 -13.99 -16.88 9.17
CA SER A 271 -14.06 -15.65 9.95
C SER A 271 -15.19 -15.69 10.98
N LYS A 272 -14.93 -15.21 12.21
CA LYS A 272 -15.97 -15.07 13.25
C LYS A 272 -17.16 -14.22 12.79
N ARG A 273 -16.96 -13.34 11.81
CA ARG A 273 -17.96 -12.36 11.33
C ARG A 273 -18.54 -12.66 9.96
N SER A 274 -18.27 -13.84 9.39
CA SER A 274 -18.70 -14.21 8.03
C SER A 274 -18.26 -13.23 6.95
N GLN A 275 -17.09 -12.62 7.14
CA GLN A 275 -16.42 -11.73 6.21
C GLN A 275 -15.63 -12.52 5.17
N TYR A 276 -15.84 -12.18 3.89
CA TYR A 276 -15.00 -12.71 2.81
C TYR A 276 -13.67 -11.96 2.70
N LEU A 277 -13.70 -10.63 2.56
CA LEU A 277 -12.54 -9.76 2.75
C LEU A 277 -12.51 -9.33 4.22
N LEU A 278 -11.36 -9.51 4.87
CA LEU A 278 -11.22 -9.20 6.29
C LEU A 278 -11.05 -7.70 6.52
N PHE A 279 -10.45 -7.02 5.55
CA PHE A 279 -10.24 -5.59 5.53
C PHE A 279 -11.27 -4.94 4.58
N PHE A 280 -10.90 -3.88 3.90
CA PHE A 280 -11.85 -3.04 3.17
C PHE A 280 -12.22 -3.63 1.81
N ASP A 281 -13.42 -3.32 1.31
CA ASP A 281 -13.96 -3.71 0.00
C ASP A 281 -14.51 -2.51 -0.79
N ASN A 282 -14.14 -1.30 -0.36
CA ASN A 282 -14.63 -0.03 -0.89
C ASN A 282 -13.70 0.56 -1.97
N GLY A 283 -12.66 -0.18 -2.37
CA GLY A 283 -11.67 0.26 -3.34
C GLY A 283 -10.79 1.42 -2.87
N LYS A 284 -9.97 1.93 -3.80
CA LYS A 284 -9.24 3.20 -3.67
C LYS A 284 -9.44 4.03 -4.92
N SER A 285 -9.39 5.35 -4.79
CA SER A 285 -9.55 6.24 -5.93
C SER A 285 -8.27 6.98 -6.29
N ALA A 286 -8.09 7.16 -7.60
CA ALA A 286 -7.23 8.18 -8.15
C ALA A 286 -8.07 9.42 -8.45
N CYS A 287 -7.53 10.60 -8.20
CA CYS A 287 -8.19 11.87 -8.48
C CYS A 287 -7.29 12.80 -9.26
N ARG A 288 -7.89 13.51 -10.21
CA ARG A 288 -7.22 14.55 -11.01
C ARG A 288 -6.85 15.72 -10.10
N THR A 289 -5.67 16.28 -10.30
CA THR A 289 -5.17 17.41 -9.51
C THR A 289 -5.63 18.74 -10.09
N GLY A 290 -5.64 19.79 -9.26
CA GLY A 290 -5.99 21.14 -9.71
C GLY A 290 -7.49 21.36 -10.00
N CYS A 291 -8.35 20.39 -9.70
CA CYS A 291 -9.80 20.51 -9.82
C CYS A 291 -10.50 20.87 -8.50
N ALA A 292 -9.78 21.41 -7.50
CA ALA A 292 -10.32 21.74 -6.18
C ALA A 292 -11.06 20.58 -5.46
N ALA A 293 -10.72 19.34 -5.77
CA ALA A 293 -11.21 18.17 -5.07
C ALA A 293 -10.72 18.14 -3.61
N LYS A 294 -11.57 17.67 -2.70
CA LYS A 294 -11.26 17.53 -1.28
C LYS A 294 -11.28 16.06 -0.87
N PRO A 295 -10.41 15.61 0.06
CA PRO A 295 -10.51 14.25 0.58
C PRO A 295 -11.85 14.03 1.27
N LYS A 296 -12.60 13.02 0.83
CA LYS A 296 -13.85 12.58 1.49
C LYS A 296 -13.59 11.42 2.45
N SER A 297 -12.59 10.60 2.14
CA SER A 297 -12.04 9.54 2.99
C SER A 297 -10.63 9.19 2.48
N GLN A 298 -9.97 8.23 3.12
CA GLN A 298 -8.71 7.65 2.64
C GLN A 298 -8.87 6.95 1.27
N HIS A 299 -10.12 6.74 0.83
CA HIS A 299 -10.47 5.98 -0.35
C HIS A 299 -11.12 6.81 -1.45
N LEU A 300 -11.68 7.97 -1.12
CA LEU A 300 -12.54 8.75 -2.02
C LEU A 300 -12.31 10.25 -1.88
N TRP A 301 -12.56 10.96 -2.97
CA TRP A 301 -12.57 12.42 -3.03
C TRP A 301 -13.99 12.95 -3.24
N GLN A 302 -14.23 14.13 -2.68
CA GLN A 302 -15.36 14.98 -3.01
C GLN A 302 -14.94 15.89 -4.16
N LEU A 303 -15.54 15.66 -5.33
CA LEU A 303 -15.34 16.49 -6.51
C LEU A 303 -16.26 17.72 -6.49
N PRO A 304 -15.85 18.87 -7.05
CA PRO A 304 -16.77 19.98 -7.30
C PRO A 304 -17.80 19.63 -8.37
N SER A 305 -18.86 20.43 -8.45
CA SER A 305 -19.89 20.32 -9.48
C SER A 305 -19.30 20.37 -10.90
N GLY A 306 -19.84 19.54 -11.79
CA GLY A 306 -19.40 19.46 -13.19
C GLY A 306 -18.22 18.51 -13.45
N HIS A 307 -17.62 17.93 -12.42
CA HIS A 307 -16.57 16.92 -12.56
C HIS A 307 -17.15 15.50 -12.53
N ARG A 308 -16.67 14.65 -13.44
CA ARG A 308 -17.11 13.25 -13.56
C ARG A 308 -16.32 12.35 -12.63
N SER A 309 -17.03 11.59 -11.78
CA SER A 309 -16.48 10.48 -11.00
C SER A 309 -16.91 9.16 -11.63
N CYS A 310 -15.96 8.23 -11.78
CA CYS A 310 -16.22 6.87 -12.21
C CYS A 310 -15.82 5.86 -11.13
N THR A 311 -16.40 4.68 -11.18
CA THR A 311 -16.10 3.58 -10.26
C THR A 311 -16.13 2.22 -10.96
N GLY A 312 -15.15 1.38 -10.66
CA GLY A 312 -15.16 -0.05 -11.00
C GLY A 312 -16.05 -0.89 -10.09
N LEU A 313 -16.56 -0.30 -9.01
CA LEU A 313 -17.43 -0.97 -8.05
C LEU A 313 -18.87 -0.93 -8.58
N ALA A 314 -19.37 -2.09 -9.04
CA ALA A 314 -20.77 -2.27 -9.38
C ALA A 314 -21.62 -2.41 -8.11
N ASP A 315 -21.64 -1.38 -7.26
CA ASP A 315 -22.32 -1.44 -5.96
C ASP A 315 -23.85 -1.39 -6.15
N PRO A 316 -24.56 -2.52 -5.90
CA PRO A 316 -26.00 -2.57 -6.09
C PRO A 316 -26.76 -1.70 -5.08
N ARG A 317 -26.10 -1.16 -4.05
CA ARG A 317 -26.70 -0.31 -3.01
C ARG A 317 -26.79 1.16 -3.42
N SER A 318 -25.83 1.64 -4.22
CA SER A 318 -25.89 3.01 -4.76
C SER A 318 -26.58 3.06 -6.11
N LEU A 319 -26.63 1.94 -6.84
CA LEU A 319 -27.18 1.84 -8.21
C LEU A 319 -26.66 2.97 -9.12
N ASP A 320 -25.40 3.35 -8.94
CA ASP A 320 -24.74 4.39 -9.73
C ASP A 320 -24.32 3.82 -11.09
N VAL A 321 -25.31 3.62 -11.97
CA VAL A 321 -25.10 3.07 -13.31
C VAL A 321 -24.34 4.04 -14.20
N GLU A 322 -24.53 5.36 -14.02
CA GLU A 322 -23.86 6.39 -14.83
C GLU A 322 -22.38 6.55 -14.46
N GLY A 323 -22.05 6.44 -13.17
CA GLY A 323 -20.69 6.45 -12.66
C GLY A 323 -19.97 5.11 -12.83
N TYR A 324 -20.69 4.01 -13.07
CA TYR A 324 -20.07 2.71 -13.26
C TYR A 324 -19.24 2.66 -14.55
N ARG A 325 -17.99 2.23 -14.40
CA ARG A 325 -17.05 1.94 -15.49
C ARG A 325 -16.42 0.59 -15.21
N SER A 326 -16.69 -0.41 -16.05
CA SER A 326 -16.02 -1.71 -15.92
C SER A 326 -14.50 -1.54 -15.94
N CYS A 327 -13.86 -1.95 -14.85
CA CYS A 327 -12.40 -1.84 -14.68
C CYS A 327 -11.96 -2.91 -13.67
N SER A 328 -11.42 -4.00 -14.19
CA SER A 328 -10.75 -5.05 -13.42
C SER A 328 -9.23 -4.88 -13.39
N ASP A 329 -8.71 -4.04 -14.28
CA ASP A 329 -7.31 -3.65 -14.42
C ASP A 329 -7.31 -2.17 -14.89
N PRO A 330 -6.61 -1.24 -14.22
CA PRO A 330 -5.86 -1.39 -12.96
C PRO A 330 -6.69 -1.82 -11.74
N CYS A 331 -6.03 -2.34 -10.72
CA CYS A 331 -6.62 -2.69 -9.43
C CYS A 331 -5.69 -2.39 -8.25
N ILE A 332 -6.20 -2.47 -7.03
CA ILE A 332 -5.42 -2.34 -5.80
C ILE A 332 -5.10 -3.73 -5.26
N LEU A 333 -3.82 -4.04 -5.09
CA LEU A 333 -3.41 -5.23 -4.34
C LEU A 333 -3.13 -4.79 -2.90
N HIS A 334 -3.93 -5.29 -1.96
CA HIS A 334 -3.83 -4.95 -0.55
C HIS A 334 -3.16 -6.08 0.22
N PHE A 335 -2.12 -5.78 0.99
CA PHE A 335 -1.31 -6.73 1.75
C PHE A 335 -1.48 -6.52 3.27
N PRO A 336 -2.70 -6.53 3.80
CA PRO A 336 -3.01 -5.88 5.07
C PRO A 336 -2.27 -6.44 6.29
N ILE A 337 -1.99 -7.75 6.29
CA ILE A 337 -1.34 -8.52 7.35
C ILE A 337 -0.74 -9.82 6.78
N CYS A 338 0.12 -9.70 5.78
CA CYS A 338 0.75 -10.83 5.12
C CYS A 338 1.93 -11.44 5.92
N GLY A 339 1.68 -11.83 7.17
CA GLY A 339 2.64 -12.47 8.08
C GLY A 339 2.25 -12.25 9.54
N LEU A 340 2.55 -13.22 10.41
CA LEU A 340 2.14 -13.19 11.81
C LEU A 340 2.82 -12.06 12.59
N ALA A 341 4.12 -11.85 12.41
CA ALA A 341 4.79 -10.71 13.03
C ALA A 341 4.25 -9.36 12.52
N TRP A 342 3.81 -9.28 11.26
CA TRP A 342 3.16 -8.07 10.72
C TRP A 342 1.79 -7.83 11.35
N LEU A 343 1.01 -8.89 11.58
CA LEU A 343 -0.24 -8.81 12.35
C LEU A 343 0.03 -8.28 13.76
N GLN A 344 1.01 -8.84 14.47
CA GLN A 344 1.43 -8.38 15.80
C GLN A 344 1.84 -6.91 15.80
N GLY A 345 2.72 -6.50 14.87
CA GLY A 345 3.19 -5.12 14.74
C GLY A 345 2.06 -4.13 14.46
N LYS A 346 1.08 -4.51 13.63
CA LYS A 346 -0.09 -3.70 13.32
C LYS A 346 -0.94 -3.43 14.57
N TYR A 347 -1.31 -4.46 15.32
CA TYR A 347 -2.14 -4.27 16.52
C TYR A 347 -1.37 -3.74 17.72
N GLN A 348 -0.05 -3.90 17.76
CA GLN A 348 0.81 -3.16 18.71
C GLN A 348 0.85 -1.65 18.38
N THR A 349 0.82 -1.29 17.10
CA THR A 349 0.80 0.12 16.66
C THR A 349 -0.56 0.76 16.92
N LEU A 350 -1.64 0.05 16.60
CA LEU A 350 -3.01 0.54 16.80
C LEU A 350 -3.42 0.55 18.27
N GLY A 351 -2.87 -0.36 19.08
CA GLY A 351 -3.18 -0.49 20.50
C GLY A 351 -4.66 -0.82 20.76
N SER A 352 -5.14 -0.43 21.94
CA SER A 352 -6.54 -0.60 22.35
C SER A 352 -7.42 0.54 21.83
N PHE A 353 -7.56 0.65 20.51
CA PHE A 353 -8.42 1.65 19.88
C PHE A 353 -9.89 1.47 20.29
N PRO A 354 -10.67 2.57 20.41
CA PRO A 354 -12.07 2.52 20.83
C PRO A 354 -12.99 1.88 19.78
N ASP A 355 -14.22 1.58 20.18
CA ASP A 355 -15.30 1.10 19.30
C ASP A 355 -15.92 2.23 18.44
N ALA A 356 -15.18 3.30 18.18
CA ALA A 356 -15.61 4.38 17.31
C ALA A 356 -14.43 5.10 16.64
N TRP A 357 -14.59 5.49 15.38
CA TRP A 357 -13.69 6.38 14.63
C TRP A 357 -14.08 7.84 14.84
N LEU A 358 -13.08 8.72 14.94
CA LEU A 358 -13.22 10.18 15.09
C LEU A 358 -14.17 10.54 16.26
N GLY A 359 -14.19 9.68 17.29
CA GLY A 359 -15.04 9.79 18.47
C GLY A 359 -16.56 9.67 18.25
N LYS A 360 -17.02 9.45 17.01
CA LYS A 360 -18.46 9.54 16.68
C LYS A 360 -18.99 8.40 15.82
N VAL A 361 -18.14 7.79 15.00
CA VAL A 361 -18.58 6.77 14.06
C VAL A 361 -18.38 5.40 14.68
N PRO A 362 -19.44 4.62 14.95
CA PRO A 362 -19.28 3.28 15.49
C PRO A 362 -18.35 2.44 14.61
N LEU A 363 -17.38 1.77 15.24
CA LEU A 363 -16.69 0.65 14.64
C LEU A 363 -17.62 -0.55 14.76
N PHE A 364 -18.03 -1.12 13.64
CA PHE A 364 -18.90 -2.29 13.69
C PHE A 364 -18.06 -3.56 13.84
N GLU A 365 -18.76 -4.65 14.11
CA GLU A 365 -18.17 -5.98 14.25
C GLU A 365 -17.39 -6.35 12.99
N SER A 366 -16.08 -6.48 13.14
CA SER A 366 -15.13 -6.67 12.05
C SER A 366 -13.90 -7.44 12.54
N PHE A 367 -13.13 -7.99 11.61
CA PHE A 367 -11.83 -8.59 11.88
C PHE A 367 -10.93 -7.67 12.73
N HIS A 368 -11.01 -6.34 12.54
CA HIS A 368 -10.25 -5.41 13.37
C HIS A 368 -10.58 -5.50 14.86
N LYS A 369 -11.85 -5.67 15.24
CA LYS A 369 -12.23 -5.88 16.65
C LYS A 369 -11.71 -7.22 17.16
N ASP A 370 -11.90 -8.29 16.38
CA ASP A 370 -11.50 -9.64 16.78
C ASP A 370 -9.96 -9.74 16.94
N ALA A 371 -9.19 -9.07 16.09
CA ALA A 371 -7.73 -9.02 16.18
C ALA A 371 -7.24 -8.12 17.33
N ARG A 372 -7.91 -7.01 17.64
CA ARG A 372 -7.64 -6.21 18.85
C ARG A 372 -7.88 -7.04 20.11
N GLU A 373 -9.00 -7.76 20.18
CA GLU A 373 -9.34 -8.66 21.29
C GLU A 373 -8.33 -9.80 21.43
N ALA A 374 -7.96 -10.44 20.31
CA ALA A 374 -6.96 -11.49 20.30
C ALA A 374 -5.57 -10.98 20.73
N HIS A 375 -5.17 -9.79 20.28
CA HIS A 375 -3.93 -9.15 20.71
C HIS A 375 -3.93 -8.88 22.21
N ALA A 376 -5.03 -8.37 22.76
CA ALA A 376 -5.17 -8.15 24.20
C ALA A 376 -5.17 -9.45 25.02
N ALA A 377 -5.64 -10.57 24.44
CA ALA A 377 -5.61 -11.89 25.06
C ALA A 377 -4.24 -12.58 25.01
N GLY A 378 -3.29 -12.08 24.20
CA GLY A 378 -1.91 -12.56 24.11
C GLY A 378 -1.54 -13.23 22.79
N ASP A 379 -0.25 -13.50 22.61
CA ASP A 379 0.32 -13.93 21.32
C ASP A 379 -0.29 -15.22 20.78
N GLU A 380 -0.59 -16.20 21.62
CA GLU A 380 -1.21 -17.47 21.17
C GLU A 380 -2.63 -17.26 20.64
N ALA A 381 -3.41 -16.33 21.22
CA ALA A 381 -4.74 -16.02 20.71
C ALA A 381 -4.67 -15.32 19.35
N LEU A 382 -3.73 -14.37 19.19
CA LEU A 382 -3.52 -13.67 17.93
C LEU A 382 -2.96 -14.60 16.83
N LYS A 383 -2.07 -15.52 17.20
CA LYS A 383 -1.57 -16.58 16.33
C LYS A 383 -2.69 -17.51 15.88
N ALA A 384 -3.55 -17.97 16.80
CA ALA A 384 -4.69 -18.79 16.46
C ALA A 384 -5.66 -18.08 15.49
N LEU A 385 -5.90 -16.78 15.69
CA LEU A 385 -6.67 -15.95 14.76
C LEU A 385 -6.02 -15.89 13.37
N PHE A 386 -4.70 -15.70 13.30
CA PHE A 386 -3.96 -15.64 12.03
C PHE A 386 -4.11 -16.92 11.21
N PHE A 387 -3.85 -18.08 11.81
CA PHE A 387 -4.00 -19.38 11.12
C PHE A 387 -5.45 -19.70 10.75
N ARG A 388 -6.41 -19.25 11.56
CA ARG A 388 -7.83 -19.48 11.31
C ARG A 388 -8.39 -18.62 10.18
N GLU A 389 -8.07 -17.33 10.14
CA GLU A 389 -8.80 -16.38 9.29
C GLU A 389 -7.96 -15.83 8.14
N VAL A 390 -6.64 -15.72 8.33
CA VAL A 390 -5.76 -14.92 7.45
C VAL A 390 -4.97 -15.82 6.50
N MET A 391 -4.21 -16.76 7.07
CA MET A 391 -3.31 -17.63 6.31
C MET A 391 -4.07 -18.73 5.58
N LEU A 392 -3.56 -19.15 4.43
CA LEU A 392 -3.99 -20.37 3.74
C LEU A 392 -2.75 -21.16 3.32
N ASP A 393 -2.47 -22.24 4.03
CA ASP A 393 -1.26 -23.07 3.87
C ASP A 393 -1.55 -24.46 3.30
N ASP A 394 -2.82 -24.82 3.13
CA ASP A 394 -3.22 -26.06 2.46
C ASP A 394 -3.14 -25.91 0.93
N PRO A 395 -2.19 -26.57 0.26
CA PRO A 395 -2.01 -26.45 -1.19
C PRO A 395 -3.23 -26.98 -1.97
N ILE A 396 -3.96 -27.97 -1.44
CA ILE A 396 -5.15 -28.50 -2.12
C ILE A 396 -6.26 -27.44 -2.13
N GLU A 397 -6.43 -26.74 -1.01
CA GLU A 397 -7.40 -25.67 -0.90
C GLU A 397 -6.99 -24.45 -1.75
N VAL A 398 -5.70 -24.09 -1.78
CA VAL A 398 -5.19 -23.04 -2.69
C VAL A 398 -5.56 -23.33 -4.14
N GLU A 399 -5.31 -24.54 -4.63
CA GLU A 399 -5.67 -24.94 -5.99
C GLU A 399 -7.18 -24.88 -6.24
N ARG A 400 -8.00 -25.29 -5.25
CA ARG A 400 -9.46 -25.19 -5.34
C ARG A 400 -9.93 -23.74 -5.46
N GLN A 401 -9.31 -22.82 -4.71
CA GLN A 401 -9.60 -21.39 -4.72
C GLN A 401 -9.19 -20.70 -6.02
N LEU A 402 -8.07 -21.12 -6.61
CA LEU A 402 -7.61 -20.66 -7.92
C LEU A 402 -8.54 -21.17 -9.03
N ALA A 403 -8.86 -22.47 -9.03
CA ALA A 403 -9.73 -23.09 -10.03
C ALA A 403 -11.16 -22.52 -10.03
N SER A 404 -11.64 -22.05 -8.87
CA SER A 404 -12.97 -21.44 -8.76
C SER A 404 -13.01 -19.98 -9.24
N GLY A 405 -11.85 -19.32 -9.34
CA GLY A 405 -11.73 -17.89 -9.60
C GLY A 405 -12.05 -17.00 -8.40
N THR A 406 -12.21 -17.55 -7.19
CA THR A 406 -12.34 -16.76 -5.95
C THR A 406 -11.00 -16.14 -5.56
N CYS A 407 -9.90 -16.87 -5.75
CA CYS A 407 -8.55 -16.32 -5.62
C CYS A 407 -7.84 -16.24 -6.96
N ILE A 408 -6.80 -15.40 -7.03
CA ILE A 408 -5.87 -15.28 -8.16
C ILE A 408 -4.43 -15.30 -7.70
N ARG A 409 -3.57 -15.77 -8.61
CA ARG A 409 -2.13 -15.62 -8.48
C ARG A 409 -1.66 -14.44 -9.32
N ILE A 410 -0.94 -13.52 -8.71
CA ILE A 410 -0.23 -12.42 -9.39
C ILE A 410 1.24 -12.57 -9.03
N LEU A 411 2.12 -12.68 -10.03
CA LEU A 411 3.55 -12.92 -9.84
C LEU A 411 4.39 -11.72 -10.29
N GLU A 412 3.82 -10.87 -11.13
CA GLU A 412 4.49 -9.79 -11.84
C GLU A 412 5.14 -8.79 -10.87
N HIS A 413 4.51 -8.50 -9.73
CA HIS A 413 5.10 -7.59 -8.73
C HIS A 413 6.34 -8.18 -8.08
N THR A 414 6.35 -9.49 -7.77
CA THR A 414 7.55 -10.16 -7.24
C THR A 414 8.68 -10.21 -8.26
N GLN A 415 8.37 -10.48 -9.53
CA GLN A 415 9.33 -10.49 -10.63
C GLN A 415 9.94 -9.10 -10.85
N LEU A 416 9.11 -8.05 -10.85
CA LEU A 416 9.55 -6.66 -11.02
C LEU A 416 10.46 -6.20 -9.88
N LEU A 417 10.23 -6.72 -8.66
CA LEU A 417 11.08 -6.47 -7.50
C LEU A 417 12.36 -7.32 -7.47
N ASN A 418 12.58 -8.18 -8.47
CA ASN A 418 13.64 -9.19 -8.49
C ASN A 418 13.62 -10.08 -7.24
N ALA A 419 12.43 -10.32 -6.68
CA ALA A 419 12.26 -11.25 -5.59
C ALA A 419 12.18 -12.66 -6.17
N THR A 420 12.91 -13.60 -5.57
CA THR A 420 12.65 -15.02 -5.80
C THR A 420 11.39 -15.37 -5.00
N PRO A 421 10.28 -15.75 -5.65
CA PRO A 421 9.08 -16.14 -4.93
C PRO A 421 9.42 -17.31 -4.02
N LEU A 422 9.23 -17.15 -2.71
CA LEU A 422 9.36 -18.25 -1.77
C LEU A 422 8.21 -19.22 -2.05
N THR A 423 8.45 -20.27 -2.82
CA THR A 423 7.43 -21.30 -3.01
C THR A 423 7.22 -22.05 -1.70
N PRO A 424 5.96 -22.32 -1.28
CA PRO A 424 5.66 -23.04 -0.04
C PRO A 424 6.36 -24.42 0.07
N ARG A 425 6.77 -25.00 -1.06
CA ARG A 425 7.46 -26.30 -1.11
C ARG A 425 8.80 -26.33 -0.38
N GLU A 426 9.51 -25.21 -0.24
CA GLU A 426 10.84 -25.18 0.40
C GLU A 426 10.79 -24.98 1.93
N ALA A 427 9.63 -24.60 2.49
CA ALA A 427 9.48 -24.29 3.92
C ALA A 427 9.05 -25.50 4.80
N THR A 428 8.81 -26.68 4.24
CA THR A 428 8.22 -27.84 4.96
C THR A 428 9.22 -28.70 5.74
N ALA A 429 10.42 -28.20 6.07
CA ALA A 429 11.42 -28.98 6.81
C ALA A 429 11.36 -28.85 8.36
N THR A 430 10.49 -28.03 8.94
CA THR A 430 10.37 -27.90 10.41
C THR A 430 8.92 -28.01 10.85
N GLY A 431 8.64 -29.03 11.67
CA GLY A 431 7.31 -29.57 11.97
C GLY A 431 6.26 -28.54 12.43
N CYS A 432 5.09 -28.64 11.83
CA CYS A 432 3.89 -27.90 12.20
C CYS A 432 3.12 -28.65 13.32
N PRO A 433 2.52 -27.96 14.30
CA PRO A 433 1.63 -28.58 15.28
C PRO A 433 0.31 -29.05 14.63
N GLU A 434 -0.40 -29.93 15.34
CA GLU A 434 -1.60 -30.65 14.87
C GLU A 434 -2.64 -29.77 14.18
N ARG A 435 -3.16 -30.29 13.05
CA ARG A 435 -4.22 -29.70 12.23
C ARG A 435 -5.46 -29.35 13.08
N PRO A 436 -6.10 -28.20 12.86
CA PRO A 436 -7.47 -28.00 13.32
C PRO A 436 -8.37 -29.08 12.72
N ARG A 437 -9.19 -29.73 13.55
CA ARG A 437 -10.19 -30.71 13.10
C ARG A 437 -11.06 -30.07 12.02
N GLN A 438 -11.28 -30.78 10.93
CA GLN A 438 -12.39 -30.50 10.02
C GLN A 438 -13.65 -30.39 10.87
N ILE A 439 -14.29 -29.23 10.86
CA ILE A 439 -15.65 -29.08 11.38
C ILE A 439 -16.55 -29.75 10.35
N SER A 440 -16.71 -31.07 10.47
CA SER A 440 -17.80 -31.80 9.84
C SER A 440 -19.04 -31.66 10.73
N ASP A 441 -20.14 -31.28 10.12
CA ASP A 441 -21.51 -31.35 10.65
C ASP A 441 -21.82 -30.50 11.90
N ALA A 442 -21.79 -29.17 11.74
CA ALA A 442 -22.64 -28.31 12.55
C ALA A 442 -24.06 -28.37 11.97
N THR A 443 -24.92 -29.11 12.65
CA THR A 443 -26.38 -29.11 12.51
C THR A 443 -26.93 -27.70 12.23
N ALA A 444 -27.69 -27.56 11.15
CA ALA A 444 -28.46 -26.38 10.83
C ALA A 444 -29.37 -25.98 12.00
N GLY A 445 -28.96 -24.98 12.77
CA GLY A 445 -29.85 -24.24 13.66
C GLY A 445 -30.83 -23.38 12.83
N PRO A 446 -31.96 -22.96 13.41
CA PRO A 446 -32.98 -22.23 12.69
C PRO A 446 -32.40 -20.96 12.07
N MET A 447 -32.62 -20.80 10.76
CA MET A 447 -32.19 -19.64 9.99
C MET A 447 -32.86 -18.39 10.56
N ASP A 448 -32.08 -17.53 11.21
CA ASP A 448 -32.49 -16.17 11.52
C ASP A 448 -32.41 -15.37 10.21
N GLU A 449 -33.56 -14.93 9.70
CA GLU A 449 -33.71 -14.18 8.45
C GLU A 449 -33.22 -12.74 8.63
N GLY A 450 -31.90 -12.57 8.66
CA GLY A 450 -31.21 -11.29 8.58
C GLY A 450 -30.13 -11.31 7.50
N PRO A 451 -29.82 -10.16 6.86
CA PRO A 451 -28.87 -10.11 5.76
C PRO A 451 -27.49 -10.68 6.14
N GLN A 452 -27.03 -11.67 5.37
CA GLN A 452 -25.84 -12.46 5.63
C GLN A 452 -24.57 -11.88 4.97
N GLY A 453 -23.48 -11.81 5.75
CA GLY A 453 -22.06 -11.82 5.34
C GLY A 453 -21.54 -10.71 4.42
N ILE A 454 -22.05 -10.63 3.19
CA ILE A 454 -21.61 -9.67 2.17
C ILE A 454 -21.98 -8.23 2.55
N GLU A 455 -23.06 -8.04 3.31
CA GLU A 455 -23.52 -6.72 3.75
C GLU A 455 -22.74 -6.15 4.95
N ARG A 456 -21.88 -6.94 5.63
CA ARG A 456 -21.18 -6.52 6.85
C ARG A 456 -19.76 -6.00 6.64
N GLY A 457 -19.09 -6.31 5.52
CA GLY A 457 -17.79 -5.70 5.15
C GLY A 457 -17.86 -4.19 4.91
N TRP A 458 -19.08 -3.67 4.73
CA TRP A 458 -19.42 -2.34 4.24
C TRP A 458 -19.09 -1.15 5.15
N ILE A 459 -18.76 -1.38 6.41
CA ILE A 459 -19.00 -0.37 7.44
C ILE A 459 -17.97 0.77 7.51
N MET A 460 -16.76 0.59 7.00
CA MET A 460 -15.69 1.54 7.31
C MET A 460 -15.64 2.77 6.39
N SER A 461 -16.37 2.79 5.27
CA SER A 461 -16.29 3.90 4.30
C SER A 461 -17.30 5.04 4.52
N LYS A 462 -18.43 4.78 5.19
CA LYS A 462 -19.52 5.77 5.36
C LYS A 462 -19.43 6.61 6.64
N ALA A 463 -18.44 6.31 7.48
CA ALA A 463 -18.07 7.06 8.67
C ALA A 463 -17.98 8.58 8.46
N MET A 464 -17.43 8.98 7.32
CA MET A 464 -17.02 10.35 7.06
C MET A 464 -18.09 11.23 6.41
N GLY A 465 -19.27 10.69 6.09
CA GLY A 465 -20.40 11.49 5.60
C GLY A 465 -21.10 12.32 6.67
N PHE A 466 -20.65 12.23 7.92
CA PHE A 466 -21.25 12.86 9.11
C PHE A 466 -20.35 13.92 9.78
N LEU A 467 -19.27 14.33 9.11
CA LEU A 467 -18.48 15.54 9.39
C LEU A 467 -18.71 16.53 8.25
#